data_AF-A0A971NKT4-F1
#
_entry.id   AF-A0A971NKT4-F1
#
_cell.length_a   1.000
_cell.length_b   1.000
_cell.length_c   1.000
_cell.angle_alpha   90.00
_cell.angle_beta   90.00
_cell.angle_gamma   90.00
#
_symmetry.space_group_name_H-M   'P 1'
#
loop_
_entity.id
_entity.type
_entity.pdbx_description
1 polymer ?
#
loop_
_entity_poly.entity_id
_entity_poly.type
_entity_poly.pdbx_seq_one_letter_code
_entity_poly.pdbx_strand_id
1 'polypeptide(L)'
;MHSYERLLDSWIIAFFLLLAPLQLLAGLELPAFEESDQIVRHRAFTLKYSEEHEQAEWVAYTLEEHMVSGPVKRTDDFRPDPLVKTGSASPEDYRGSGYDRGHLVPAADMKHSRECMSETFFMSNMSPQRPEFNRGIWKELEEQVRRWVREDKELHVVAGPVFAAQDYEVIGPNRVAVPDFYYKVILDYREPGIKAIGFILPNGKAEAALWEFAVPVDRVEEITGIDFYPALPDDVEEVLESSLDFSGWPLPGRILQDESTSVQAEQRESRGEICDNWLTIKAGVRHNSTCRYFGKSQSGRCCGPDEGRPCRICGG
;
A
#
# COMPACT_ATOMS: atom_id res chain seq x y z
N MET A 1 -62.99 -7.29 11.89
CA MET A 1 -62.17 -6.74 12.99
C MET A 1 -61.13 -7.79 13.34
N HIS A 2 -59.98 -7.75 12.65
CA HIS A 2 -58.72 -7.16 13.15
C HIS A 2 -58.12 -8.03 14.27
N SER A 3 -57.30 -9.02 13.92
CA SER A 3 -55.83 -8.93 13.69
C SER A 3 -55.04 -9.31 14.95
N TYR A 4 -54.81 -10.60 15.16
CA TYR A 4 -53.85 -11.09 16.16
C TYR A 4 -53.19 -12.40 15.68
N GLU A 5 -52.63 -12.40 14.48
CA GLU A 5 -51.64 -13.39 14.04
C GLU A 5 -50.59 -12.68 13.20
N ARG A 6 -49.53 -12.18 13.85
CA ARG A 6 -48.23 -11.83 13.27
C ARG A 6 -47.32 -11.20 14.32
N LEU A 7 -46.79 -11.97 15.27
CA LEU A 7 -45.67 -11.54 16.13
C LEU A 7 -44.85 -12.73 16.67
N LEU A 8 -44.58 -13.71 15.82
CA LEU A 8 -43.53 -14.71 16.06
C LEU A 8 -42.84 -14.89 14.72
N ASP A 9 -41.66 -14.26 14.56
CA ASP A 9 -40.60 -14.58 13.57
C ASP A 9 -39.66 -13.36 13.35
N SER A 10 -39.14 -12.74 14.42
CA SER A 10 -38.14 -11.66 14.28
C SER A 10 -37.18 -11.50 15.46
N TRP A 11 -36.87 -12.58 16.19
CA TRP A 11 -35.91 -12.51 17.31
C TRP A 11 -34.90 -13.67 17.38
N ILE A 12 -34.69 -14.41 16.27
CA ILE A 12 -33.64 -15.43 16.18
C ILE A 12 -32.88 -15.34 14.84
N ILE A 13 -32.49 -14.15 14.38
CA ILE A 13 -31.39 -13.98 13.39
C ILE A 13 -30.68 -12.64 13.65
N ALA A 14 -30.37 -12.33 14.90
CA ALA A 14 -29.62 -11.13 15.24
C ALA A 14 -28.71 -11.38 16.45
N PHE A 15 -27.92 -12.47 16.44
CA PHE A 15 -26.81 -12.64 17.37
C PHE A 15 -25.87 -13.78 16.92
N PHE A 16 -25.23 -13.62 15.76
CA PHE A 16 -24.10 -14.47 15.36
C PHE A 16 -23.00 -13.64 14.68
N LEU A 17 -22.75 -12.43 15.20
CA LEU A 17 -21.62 -11.58 14.79
C LEU A 17 -21.04 -10.89 16.02
N LEU A 18 -20.60 -11.65 17.01
CA LEU A 18 -19.82 -11.09 18.12
C LEU A 18 -18.83 -12.15 18.58
N LEU A 19 -17.55 -11.79 18.47
CA LEU A 19 -16.35 -12.56 18.79
C LEU A 19 -15.87 -13.47 17.66
N ALA A 20 -15.60 -12.90 16.47
CA ALA A 20 -14.32 -13.27 15.87
C ALA A 20 -13.25 -12.78 16.88
N PRO A 21 -12.36 -13.65 17.38
CA PRO A 21 -11.25 -13.17 18.18
C PRO A 21 -10.55 -12.09 17.36
N LEU A 22 -10.23 -10.97 17.99
CA LEU A 22 -9.23 -10.05 17.47
C LEU A 22 -7.93 -10.86 17.40
N GLN A 23 -7.80 -11.69 16.37
CA GLN A 23 -6.54 -12.33 16.03
C GLN A 23 -5.66 -11.14 15.68
N LEU A 24 -4.75 -10.83 16.60
CA LEU A 24 -3.60 -10.02 16.27
C LEU A 24 -2.93 -10.79 15.11
N LEU A 25 -3.12 -10.32 13.88
CA LEU A 25 -2.45 -10.84 12.71
C LEU A 25 -0.98 -10.42 12.86
N ALA A 26 -0.25 -11.18 13.68
CA ALA A 26 1.15 -10.95 13.89
C ALA A 26 1.88 -11.19 12.57
N GLY A 27 2.70 -10.23 12.16
CA GLY A 27 3.39 -10.29 10.87
C GLY A 27 2.50 -9.95 9.68
N LEU A 28 1.44 -9.15 9.87
CA LEU A 28 0.61 -8.65 8.77
C LEU A 28 1.45 -7.93 7.70
N GLU A 29 2.54 -7.26 8.11
CA GLU A 29 3.45 -6.57 7.19
C GLU A 29 4.30 -7.52 6.32
N LEU A 30 4.39 -8.80 6.64
CA LEU A 30 5.32 -9.71 6.00
C LEU A 30 4.78 -10.18 4.65
N PRO A 31 5.50 -9.94 3.54
CA PRO A 31 5.18 -10.55 2.25
C PRO A 31 5.32 -12.08 2.31
N ALA A 32 4.79 -12.78 1.31
CA ALA A 32 5.02 -14.22 1.17
C ALA A 32 6.51 -14.52 0.99
N PHE A 33 6.98 -15.60 1.63
CA PHE A 33 8.35 -16.10 1.48
C PHE A 33 8.40 -17.61 1.70
N GLU A 34 9.45 -18.25 1.19
CA GLU A 34 9.67 -19.69 1.29
C GLU A 34 10.65 -20.05 2.41
N GLU A 35 10.67 -21.31 2.85
CA GLU A 35 11.61 -21.78 3.89
C GLU A 35 13.09 -21.65 3.48
N SER A 36 13.38 -21.69 2.17
CA SER A 36 14.73 -21.50 1.62
C SER A 36 15.20 -20.05 1.64
N ASP A 37 14.30 -19.09 1.83
CA ASP A 37 14.64 -17.68 1.81
C ASP A 37 15.47 -17.27 3.03
N GLN A 38 16.42 -16.37 2.82
CA GLN A 38 17.19 -15.80 3.92
C GLN A 38 16.42 -14.64 4.55
N ILE A 39 15.57 -14.96 5.53
CA ILE A 39 14.86 -13.95 6.30
C ILE A 39 15.68 -13.51 7.52
N VAL A 40 16.00 -12.22 7.57
CA VAL A 40 16.73 -11.57 8.67
C VAL A 40 15.76 -10.73 9.48
N ARG A 41 15.70 -10.98 10.80
CA ARG A 41 14.79 -10.31 11.73
C ARG A 41 15.57 -9.42 12.68
N HIS A 42 15.34 -8.12 12.55
CA HIS A 42 15.81 -7.09 13.47
C HIS A 42 14.70 -6.72 14.44
N ARG A 43 14.96 -5.79 15.36
CA ARG A 43 14.01 -5.47 16.42
C ARG A 43 12.72 -4.81 15.91
N ALA A 44 12.83 -3.98 14.89
CA ALA A 44 11.72 -3.17 14.37
C ALA A 44 11.38 -3.42 12.89
N PHE A 45 12.11 -4.30 12.22
CA PHE A 45 11.85 -4.65 10.83
C PHE A 45 12.39 -6.04 10.50
N THR A 46 11.82 -6.65 9.48
CA THR A 46 12.27 -7.91 8.88
C THR A 46 12.70 -7.63 7.45
N LEU A 47 13.67 -8.36 6.92
CA LEU A 47 14.05 -8.32 5.51
C LEU A 47 14.24 -9.71 4.94
N LYS A 48 13.97 -9.87 3.65
CA LYS A 48 14.45 -11.00 2.85
C LYS A 48 15.70 -10.56 2.10
N TYR A 49 16.83 -11.19 2.42
CA TYR A 49 18.12 -10.84 1.85
C TYR A 49 18.36 -11.57 0.53
N SER A 50 18.80 -10.84 -0.49
CA SER A 50 19.19 -11.39 -1.79
C SER A 50 20.72 -11.39 -1.90
N GLU A 51 21.32 -12.60 -1.89
CA GLU A 51 22.75 -12.78 -2.15
C GLU A 51 23.15 -12.30 -3.55
N GLU A 52 22.28 -12.52 -4.54
CA GLU A 52 22.52 -12.12 -5.92
C GLU A 52 22.68 -10.61 -6.07
N HIS A 53 21.93 -9.84 -5.28
CA HIS A 53 21.93 -8.37 -5.33
C HIS A 53 22.73 -7.72 -4.21
N GLU A 54 23.23 -8.50 -3.25
CA GLU A 54 23.94 -8.07 -2.03
C GLU A 54 23.16 -7.02 -1.20
N GLN A 55 21.83 -7.09 -1.25
CA GLN A 55 20.90 -6.19 -0.56
C GLN A 55 19.56 -6.89 -0.30
N ALA A 56 18.64 -6.26 0.43
CA ALA A 56 17.31 -6.80 0.63
C ALA A 56 16.48 -6.82 -0.67
N GLU A 57 15.79 -7.92 -0.95
CA GLU A 57 14.70 -7.99 -1.94
C GLU A 57 13.48 -7.21 -1.44
N TRP A 58 13.21 -7.32 -0.15
CA TRP A 58 12.23 -6.51 0.55
C TRP A 58 12.61 -6.31 2.02
N VAL A 59 12.21 -5.16 2.56
CA VAL A 59 12.12 -4.90 3.99
C VAL A 59 10.66 -4.68 4.36
N ALA A 60 10.24 -5.19 5.51
CA ALA A 60 8.88 -5.11 6.02
C ALA A 60 8.89 -4.65 7.48
N TYR A 61 8.03 -3.69 7.82
CA TYR A 61 7.94 -3.15 9.17
C TYR A 61 6.55 -2.59 9.46
N THR A 62 6.13 -2.73 10.72
CA THR A 62 5.00 -1.97 11.26
C THR A 62 5.51 -0.65 11.80
N LEU A 63 4.93 0.45 11.32
CA LEU A 63 5.26 1.81 11.73
C LEU A 63 4.13 2.37 12.58
N GLU A 64 4.43 2.77 13.80
CA GLU A 64 3.48 3.42 14.71
C GLU A 64 3.79 4.90 14.94
N GLU A 65 2.78 5.70 15.29
CA GLU A 65 2.90 7.14 15.56
C GLU A 65 4.00 7.46 16.59
N HIS A 66 4.10 6.63 17.63
CA HIS A 66 5.07 6.83 18.70
C HIS A 66 6.51 6.63 18.21
N MET A 67 6.71 5.84 17.15
CA MET A 67 8.03 5.51 16.60
C MET A 67 8.68 6.71 15.90
N VAL A 68 7.88 7.55 15.24
CA VAL A 68 8.33 8.72 14.45
C VAL A 68 8.48 10.00 15.27
N SER A 69 7.94 10.02 16.50
CA SER A 69 7.91 11.20 17.39
C SER A 69 9.01 11.19 18.46
N GLY A 70 9.77 10.10 18.59
CA GLY A 70 10.79 9.96 19.61
C GLY A 70 11.99 10.93 19.50
N PRO A 71 12.78 11.08 20.57
CA PRO A 71 13.88 12.06 20.64
C PRO A 71 15.21 11.53 20.09
N VAL A 72 15.29 10.25 19.71
CA VAL A 72 16.55 9.64 19.26
C VAL A 72 17.00 10.32 17.97
N LYS A 73 18.27 10.73 17.98
CA LYS A 73 18.94 11.32 16.82
C LYS A 73 19.56 10.23 15.97
N ARG A 74 19.66 10.52 14.68
CA ARG A 74 20.39 9.72 13.69
C ARG A 74 21.81 9.41 14.17
N THR A 75 22.25 8.16 14.03
CA THR A 75 23.54 7.67 14.53
C THR A 75 24.64 7.65 13.47
N ASP A 76 24.29 7.47 12.19
CA ASP A 76 25.24 7.40 11.07
C ASP A 76 26.30 6.28 11.22
N ASP A 77 25.97 5.21 11.95
CA ASP A 77 26.84 4.08 12.30
C ASP A 77 26.71 2.90 11.33
N PHE A 78 26.91 3.20 10.04
CA PHE A 78 26.83 2.23 8.96
C PHE A 78 27.81 1.06 9.14
N ARG A 79 27.30 -0.17 9.09
CA ARG A 79 28.08 -1.39 9.35
C ARG A 79 27.46 -2.62 8.68
N PRO A 80 28.28 -3.64 8.35
CA PRO A 80 27.76 -4.92 7.90
C PRO A 80 26.73 -5.51 8.89
N ASP A 81 25.74 -6.21 8.35
CA ASP A 81 24.72 -6.88 9.14
C ASP A 81 25.24 -8.23 9.66
N PRO A 82 25.38 -8.41 10.98
CA PRO A 82 25.86 -9.68 11.54
C PRO A 82 24.86 -10.83 11.41
N LEU A 83 23.61 -10.57 11.05
CA LEU A 83 22.55 -11.58 10.91
C LEU A 83 22.43 -12.14 9.49
N VAL A 84 23.10 -11.54 8.50
CA VAL A 84 23.22 -12.11 7.15
C VAL A 84 24.29 -13.20 7.17
N LYS A 85 23.91 -14.44 6.85
CA LYS A 85 24.70 -15.66 7.06
C LYS A 85 25.95 -15.73 6.18
N THR A 86 25.88 -15.18 4.99
CA THR A 86 26.93 -15.15 3.97
C THR A 86 27.83 -13.92 4.08
N GLY A 87 27.44 -12.95 4.92
CA GLY A 87 27.99 -11.60 4.93
C GLY A 87 27.14 -10.65 4.09
N SER A 88 27.05 -9.39 4.52
CA SER A 88 26.38 -8.34 3.75
C SER A 88 27.40 -7.40 3.09
N ALA A 89 26.90 -6.55 2.20
CA ALA A 89 27.56 -5.31 1.82
C ALA A 89 28.16 -4.54 3.01
N SER A 90 29.14 -3.68 2.72
CA SER A 90 29.87 -2.86 3.67
C SER A 90 29.90 -1.39 3.23
N PRO A 91 30.25 -0.44 4.12
CA PRO A 91 30.43 0.96 3.72
C PRO A 91 31.50 1.17 2.64
N GLU A 92 32.45 0.24 2.47
CA GLU A 92 33.48 0.32 1.44
C GLU A 92 32.90 0.15 0.04
N ASP A 93 31.80 -0.60 -0.11
CA ASP A 93 31.16 -0.83 -1.41
C ASP A 93 30.62 0.44 -2.05
N TYR A 94 30.25 1.41 -1.22
CA TYR A 94 29.69 2.68 -1.64
C TYR A 94 30.76 3.76 -1.83
N ARG A 95 31.99 3.54 -1.35
CA ARG A 95 33.04 4.56 -1.36
C ARG A 95 33.43 4.91 -2.80
N GLY A 96 33.19 6.17 -3.18
CA GLY A 96 33.53 6.67 -4.52
C GLY A 96 32.63 6.16 -5.64
N SER A 97 31.55 5.43 -5.32
CA SER A 97 30.60 4.91 -6.31
C SER A 97 29.72 5.98 -6.96
N GLY A 98 29.51 7.11 -6.28
CA GLY A 98 28.54 8.13 -6.68
C GLY A 98 27.12 7.89 -6.18
N TYR A 99 26.84 6.72 -5.59
CA TYR A 99 25.55 6.38 -4.99
C TYR A 99 25.52 6.71 -3.48
N ASP A 100 24.36 7.14 -3.00
CA ASP A 100 24.08 7.24 -1.57
C ASP A 100 23.84 5.85 -0.98
N ARG A 101 24.15 5.70 0.31
CA ARG A 101 23.70 4.57 1.14
C ARG A 101 22.23 4.81 1.52
N GLY A 102 21.36 4.56 0.55
CA GLY A 102 19.92 4.81 0.65
C GLY A 102 19.24 3.80 1.57
N HIS A 103 18.46 4.26 2.53
CA HIS A 103 17.76 3.38 3.46
C HIS A 103 16.48 2.84 2.81
N LEU A 104 16.16 1.56 3.04
CA LEU A 104 14.85 1.00 2.74
C LEU A 104 13.87 1.20 3.92
N VAL A 105 14.33 0.92 5.14
CA VAL A 105 13.71 1.34 6.41
C VAL A 105 14.35 2.65 6.87
N PRO A 106 13.64 3.79 6.87
CA PRO A 106 14.22 5.09 7.14
C PRO A 106 14.63 5.24 8.61
N ALA A 107 15.81 5.83 8.87
CA ALA A 107 16.25 6.11 10.25
C ALA A 107 15.26 7.00 11.03
N ALA A 108 14.59 7.93 10.35
CA ALA A 108 13.59 8.81 10.95
C ALA A 108 12.29 8.10 11.36
N ASP A 109 12.11 6.85 10.95
CA ASP A 109 10.97 6.01 11.34
C ASP A 109 11.23 5.30 12.68
N MET A 110 12.49 5.24 13.13
CA MET A 110 12.93 4.50 14.33
C MET A 110 13.39 5.41 15.48
N LYS A 111 12.78 6.58 15.66
CA LYS A 111 13.21 7.59 16.65
C LYS A 111 12.85 7.27 18.11
N HIS A 112 12.05 6.23 18.36
CA HIS A 112 11.65 5.80 19.70
C HIS A 112 12.75 4.99 20.43
N SER A 113 13.64 4.32 19.70
CA SER A 113 14.63 3.41 20.27
C SER A 113 16.01 3.63 19.65
N ARG A 114 17.04 3.74 20.49
CA ARG A 114 18.44 3.87 20.03
C ARG A 114 18.91 2.62 19.30
N GLU A 115 18.44 1.46 19.73
CA GLU A 115 18.75 0.18 19.10
C GLU A 115 18.11 0.13 17.72
N CYS A 116 16.79 0.29 17.62
CA CYS A 116 16.09 0.27 16.32
C CYS A 116 16.65 1.33 15.36
N MET A 117 16.97 2.54 15.85
CA MET A 117 17.66 3.58 15.07
C MET A 117 18.99 3.07 14.51
N SER A 118 19.84 2.49 15.34
CA SER A 118 21.14 1.95 14.95
C SER A 118 21.01 0.75 14.01
N GLU A 119 20.00 -0.10 14.17
CA GLU A 119 19.73 -1.23 13.26
C GLU A 119 19.36 -0.76 11.84
N THR A 120 18.73 0.41 11.68
CA THR A 120 18.49 0.96 10.33
C THR A 120 19.78 1.27 9.56
N PHE A 121 20.95 1.32 10.23
CA PHE A 121 22.27 1.51 9.63
C PHE A 121 22.99 0.22 9.25
N PHE A 122 22.36 -0.94 9.43
CA PHE A 122 22.89 -2.16 8.83
C PHE A 122 22.89 -2.07 7.30
N MET A 123 23.98 -2.52 6.69
CA MET A 123 24.14 -2.46 5.23
C MET A 123 23.16 -3.37 4.47
N SER A 124 22.56 -4.36 5.12
CA SER A 124 21.45 -5.15 4.59
C SER A 124 20.17 -4.33 4.36
N ASN A 125 20.02 -3.19 5.05
CA ASN A 125 18.95 -2.20 4.87
C ASN A 125 19.36 -1.06 3.90
N MET A 126 20.54 -1.16 3.28
CA MET A 126 21.02 -0.17 2.31
C MET A 126 20.83 -0.65 0.89
N SER A 127 20.53 0.29 0.01
CA SER A 127 20.49 0.08 -1.43
C SER A 127 21.16 1.25 -2.17
N PRO A 128 21.86 1.00 -3.31
CA PRO A 128 22.46 2.06 -4.13
C PRO A 128 21.41 3.00 -4.72
N GLN A 129 21.24 4.16 -4.10
CA GLN A 129 20.29 5.18 -4.53
C GLN A 129 21.03 6.37 -5.15
N ARG A 130 20.55 6.86 -6.30
CA ARG A 130 21.08 8.11 -6.87
C ARG A 130 20.82 9.27 -5.90
N PRO A 131 21.77 10.21 -5.70
CA PRO A 131 21.58 11.32 -4.77
C PRO A 131 20.29 12.14 -5.01
N GLU A 132 19.95 12.39 -6.27
CA GLU A 132 18.72 13.09 -6.68
C GLU A 132 17.44 12.31 -6.38
N PHE A 133 17.51 10.98 -6.32
CA PHE A 133 16.40 10.11 -5.93
C PHE A 133 16.25 10.07 -4.41
N ASN A 134 17.32 9.66 -3.70
CA ASN A 134 17.36 9.51 -2.25
C ASN A 134 16.95 10.79 -1.53
N ARG A 135 17.51 11.93 -1.96
CA ARG A 135 17.30 13.24 -1.31
C ARG A 135 16.09 13.99 -1.88
N GLY A 136 15.50 13.47 -2.96
CA GLY A 136 14.33 14.01 -3.65
C GLY A 136 13.08 13.19 -3.35
N ILE A 137 12.57 12.50 -4.36
CA ILE A 137 11.25 11.86 -4.32
C ILE A 137 11.15 10.72 -3.29
N TRP A 138 12.24 10.00 -3.02
CA TRP A 138 12.25 8.95 -1.99
C TRP A 138 12.03 9.56 -0.61
N LYS A 139 12.81 10.59 -0.27
CA LYS A 139 12.63 11.38 0.97
C LYS A 139 11.23 11.99 1.08
N GLU A 140 10.67 12.49 -0.03
CA GLU A 140 9.30 13.03 -0.06
C GLU A 140 8.26 11.96 0.33
N LEU A 141 8.38 10.76 -0.24
CA LEU A 141 7.52 9.63 0.09
C LEU A 141 7.68 9.22 1.57
N GLU A 142 8.92 9.11 2.06
CA GLU A 142 9.16 8.80 3.48
C GLU A 142 8.54 9.86 4.42
N GLU A 143 8.65 11.15 4.07
CA GLU A 143 8.02 12.23 4.84
C GLU A 143 6.48 12.15 4.79
N GLN A 144 5.92 11.71 3.67
CA GLN A 144 4.49 11.47 3.53
C GLN A 144 4.01 10.28 4.36
N VAL A 145 4.72 9.15 4.35
CA VAL A 145 4.38 7.98 5.18
C VAL A 145 4.41 8.35 6.67
N ARG A 146 5.41 9.12 7.10
CA ARG A 146 5.44 9.66 8.47
C ARG A 146 4.32 10.65 8.78
N ARG A 147 3.74 11.33 7.78
CA ARG A 147 2.56 12.17 7.98
C ARG A 147 1.33 11.30 8.17
N TRP A 148 1.11 10.32 7.29
CA TRP A 148 0.00 9.38 7.40
C TRP A 148 -0.02 8.69 8.76
N VAL A 149 1.09 8.09 9.22
CA VAL A 149 1.09 7.37 10.52
C VAL A 149 0.75 8.25 11.75
N ARG A 150 0.88 9.57 11.68
CA ARG A 150 0.46 10.44 12.80
C ARG A 150 -1.07 10.54 12.91
N GLU A 151 -1.74 10.51 11.76
CA GLU A 151 -3.20 10.49 11.66
C GLU A 151 -3.70 9.06 11.81
N ASP A 152 -3.11 8.17 11.04
CA ASP A 152 -3.43 6.78 10.87
C ASP A 152 -2.74 5.86 11.90
N LYS A 153 -2.12 6.34 12.97
CA LYS A 153 -1.57 5.59 14.14
C LYS A 153 -0.62 4.40 13.93
N GLU A 154 -0.87 3.50 13.00
CA GLU A 154 -0.16 2.29 12.62
C GLU A 154 -0.28 2.09 11.11
N LEU A 155 0.84 1.79 10.45
CA LEU A 155 0.92 1.44 9.03
C LEU A 155 1.81 0.21 8.86
N HIS A 156 1.45 -0.71 7.98
CA HIS A 156 2.29 -1.86 7.59
C HIS A 156 2.98 -1.53 6.28
N VAL A 157 4.30 -1.40 6.31
CA VAL A 157 5.10 -0.87 5.20
C VAL A 157 6.04 -1.93 4.68
N VAL A 158 6.04 -2.14 3.37
CA VAL A 158 7.01 -2.96 2.64
C VAL A 158 7.73 -2.08 1.63
N ALA A 159 9.04 -2.23 1.48
CA ALA A 159 9.83 -1.49 0.50
C ALA A 159 10.97 -2.34 -0.05
N GLY A 160 11.37 -2.08 -1.29
CA GLY A 160 12.47 -2.80 -1.91
C GLY A 160 12.90 -2.24 -3.26
N PRO A 161 14.01 -2.76 -3.79
CA PRO A 161 14.46 -2.46 -5.15
C PRO A 161 13.62 -3.18 -6.20
N VAL A 162 13.66 -2.67 -7.44
CA VAL A 162 13.18 -3.35 -8.65
C VAL A 162 14.27 -3.28 -9.72
N PHE A 163 14.55 -4.42 -10.33
CA PHE A 163 15.48 -4.55 -11.45
C PHE A 163 14.67 -4.81 -12.72
N ALA A 164 14.73 -3.88 -13.69
CA ALA A 164 13.97 -3.97 -14.93
C ALA A 164 14.67 -4.86 -15.98
N ALA A 165 15.99 -5.02 -15.85
CA ALA A 165 16.80 -5.82 -16.74
C ALA A 165 17.62 -6.87 -15.95
N GLN A 166 18.03 -7.93 -16.64
CA GLN A 166 18.93 -8.95 -16.05
C GLN A 166 20.37 -8.44 -15.94
N ASP A 167 20.73 -7.40 -16.69
CA ASP A 167 22.03 -6.74 -16.67
C ASP A 167 21.95 -5.41 -15.91
N TYR A 168 22.22 -5.47 -14.61
CA TYR A 168 22.29 -4.30 -13.73
C TYR A 168 23.73 -3.83 -13.46
N GLU A 169 23.89 -2.53 -13.21
CA GLU A 169 25.14 -1.98 -12.71
C GLU A 169 25.45 -2.53 -11.31
N VAL A 170 26.73 -2.67 -10.97
CA VAL A 170 27.17 -3.09 -9.63
C VAL A 170 28.24 -2.16 -9.08
N ILE A 171 28.27 -1.98 -7.76
CA ILE A 171 29.26 -1.15 -7.06
C ILE A 171 30.05 -1.97 -6.04
N GLY A 172 31.28 -1.51 -5.75
CA GLY A 172 32.07 -2.05 -4.65
C GLY A 172 32.68 -3.43 -4.86
N PRO A 173 33.55 -3.89 -3.93
CA PRO A 173 34.13 -5.22 -3.96
C PRO A 173 33.12 -6.36 -3.84
N ASN A 174 32.01 -6.16 -3.11
CA ASN A 174 30.94 -7.15 -2.98
C ASN A 174 29.98 -7.15 -4.19
N ARG A 175 30.12 -6.20 -5.14
CA ARG A 175 29.28 -6.11 -6.35
C ARG A 175 27.79 -5.87 -6.04
N VAL A 176 27.50 -4.93 -5.14
CA VAL A 176 26.14 -4.54 -4.78
C VAL A 176 25.39 -4.04 -6.01
N ALA A 177 24.27 -4.67 -6.33
CA ALA A 177 23.48 -4.34 -7.51
C ALA A 177 22.82 -2.96 -7.40
N VAL A 178 22.78 -2.21 -8.49
CA VAL A 178 22.13 -0.89 -8.56
C VAL A 178 20.72 -1.07 -9.16
N PRO A 179 19.65 -0.80 -8.40
CA PRO A 179 18.27 -0.94 -8.91
C PRO A 179 17.89 0.12 -9.93
N ASP A 180 16.99 -0.22 -10.85
CA ASP A 180 16.39 0.71 -11.82
C ASP A 180 15.26 1.53 -11.18
N PHE A 181 14.47 0.88 -10.31
CA PHE A 181 13.37 1.48 -9.58
C PHE A 181 13.38 1.02 -8.12
N TYR A 182 12.54 1.66 -7.32
CA TYR A 182 12.20 1.24 -5.97
C TYR A 182 10.69 1.22 -5.84
N TYR A 183 10.20 0.29 -5.03
CA TYR A 183 8.80 0.27 -4.64
C TYR A 183 8.64 0.52 -3.14
N LYS A 184 7.45 0.99 -2.78
CA LYS A 184 6.97 0.98 -1.39
C LYS A 184 5.47 0.72 -1.40
N VAL A 185 5.04 -0.27 -0.63
CA VAL A 185 3.63 -0.61 -0.40
C VAL A 185 3.28 -0.27 1.04
N ILE A 186 2.12 0.34 1.24
CA ILE A 186 1.63 0.77 2.54
C ILE A 186 0.21 0.29 2.72
N LEU A 187 -0.06 -0.37 3.86
CA LEU A 187 -1.37 -0.80 4.31
C LEU A 187 -1.71 -0.11 5.63
N ASP A 188 -2.91 0.45 5.71
CA ASP A 188 -3.58 0.79 6.97
C ASP A 188 -4.72 -0.20 7.19
N TYR A 189 -4.56 -1.12 8.14
CA TYR A 189 -5.53 -2.19 8.42
C TYR A 189 -6.47 -1.87 9.58
N ARG A 190 -6.71 -0.59 9.87
CA ARG A 190 -7.59 -0.17 10.95
C ARG A 190 -8.95 0.26 10.43
N GLU A 191 -9.97 -0.12 11.19
CA GLU A 191 -11.35 0.26 10.92
C GLU A 191 -11.72 1.60 11.60
N PRO A 192 -12.62 2.40 11.00
CA PRO A 192 -13.18 2.23 9.65
C PRO A 192 -12.20 2.67 8.56
N GLY A 193 -12.18 1.97 7.43
CA GLY A 193 -11.51 2.45 6.21
C GLY A 193 -10.12 1.86 5.97
N ILE A 194 -10.05 0.52 6.04
CA ILE A 194 -8.89 -0.24 5.58
C ILE A 194 -8.52 0.19 4.15
N LYS A 195 -7.24 0.47 3.91
CA LYS A 195 -6.75 1.04 2.66
C LYS A 195 -5.30 0.61 2.39
N ALA A 196 -4.97 0.43 1.12
CA ALA A 196 -3.62 0.14 0.67
C ALA A 196 -3.21 1.10 -0.46
N ILE A 197 -1.90 1.28 -0.67
CA ILE A 197 -1.34 2.03 -1.78
C ILE A 197 0.09 1.55 -2.10
N GLY A 198 0.40 1.39 -3.38
CA GLY A 198 1.74 1.12 -3.88
C GLY A 198 2.36 2.37 -4.52
N PHE A 199 3.69 2.42 -4.55
CA PHE A 199 4.47 3.37 -5.32
C PHE A 199 5.57 2.65 -6.08
N ILE A 200 5.87 3.08 -7.30
CA ILE A 200 7.03 2.63 -8.08
C ILE A 200 7.76 3.87 -8.59
N LEU A 201 9.00 4.06 -8.16
CA LEU A 201 9.75 5.29 -8.41
C LEU A 201 11.08 4.98 -9.12
N PRO A 202 11.44 5.70 -10.19
CA PRO A 202 12.72 5.50 -10.88
C PRO A 202 13.88 5.93 -9.98
N ASN A 203 14.97 5.15 -9.97
CA ASN A 203 16.22 5.46 -9.26
C ASN A 203 16.98 6.59 -9.98
N GLY A 204 16.40 7.78 -9.97
CA GLY A 204 16.94 8.99 -10.57
C GLY A 204 16.07 10.20 -10.27
N LYS A 205 16.30 11.28 -11.00
CA LYS A 205 15.53 12.52 -10.82
C LYS A 205 14.08 12.30 -11.26
N ALA A 206 13.14 12.52 -10.35
CA ALA A 206 11.72 12.63 -10.68
C ALA A 206 11.35 14.11 -10.88
N GLU A 207 10.70 14.42 -12.00
CA GLU A 207 10.11 15.75 -12.27
C GLU A 207 8.60 15.78 -11.99
N ALA A 208 7.96 14.60 -11.98
CA ALA A 208 6.54 14.43 -11.71
C ALA A 208 6.26 14.46 -10.20
N ALA A 209 5.02 14.77 -9.82
CA ALA A 209 4.59 14.78 -8.43
C ALA A 209 4.48 13.36 -7.87
N LEU A 210 4.64 13.20 -6.55
CA LEU A 210 4.61 11.88 -5.88
C LEU A 210 3.36 11.04 -6.22
N TRP A 211 2.19 11.68 -6.30
CA TRP A 211 0.93 11.00 -6.59
C TRP A 211 0.88 10.39 -8.00
N GLU A 212 1.69 10.88 -8.94
CA GLU A 212 1.78 10.34 -10.31
C GLU A 212 2.50 8.99 -10.36
N PHE A 213 3.24 8.63 -9.30
CA PHE A 213 3.93 7.35 -9.15
C PHE A 213 3.14 6.34 -8.31
N ALA A 214 1.95 6.71 -7.83
CA ALA A 214 1.09 5.83 -7.06
C ALA A 214 0.40 4.80 -7.97
N VAL A 215 0.34 3.56 -7.52
CA VAL A 215 -0.24 2.42 -8.23
C VAL A 215 -1.02 1.53 -7.25
N PRO A 216 -1.97 0.69 -7.73
CA PRO A 216 -2.51 -0.40 -6.93
C PRO A 216 -1.40 -1.37 -6.47
N VAL A 217 -1.64 -2.12 -5.40
CA VAL A 217 -0.67 -3.11 -4.88
C VAL A 217 -0.45 -4.21 -5.92
N ASP A 218 -1.50 -4.69 -6.59
CA ASP A 218 -1.42 -5.66 -7.71
C ASP A 218 -0.36 -5.29 -8.75
N ARG A 219 -0.21 -3.98 -9.02
CA ARG A 219 0.76 -3.52 -10.02
C ARG A 219 2.19 -3.65 -9.53
N VAL A 220 2.41 -3.52 -8.22
CA VAL A 220 3.71 -3.76 -7.61
C VAL A 220 3.99 -5.27 -7.65
N GLU A 221 3.03 -6.11 -7.29
CA GLU A 221 3.17 -7.58 -7.36
C GLU A 221 3.49 -8.08 -8.77
N GLU A 222 2.82 -7.55 -9.79
CA GLU A 222 3.07 -7.92 -11.19
C GLU A 222 4.53 -7.67 -11.60
N ILE A 223 5.17 -6.66 -11.02
CA ILE A 223 6.54 -6.25 -11.33
C ILE A 223 7.56 -6.99 -10.47
N THR A 224 7.26 -7.21 -9.19
CA THR A 224 8.20 -7.80 -8.24
C THR A 224 8.09 -9.32 -8.18
N GLY A 225 6.94 -9.89 -8.53
CA GLY A 225 6.60 -11.29 -8.26
C GLY A 225 6.42 -11.61 -6.77
N ILE A 226 6.27 -10.59 -5.93
CA ILE A 226 6.08 -10.72 -4.48
C ILE A 226 4.57 -10.61 -4.20
N ASP A 227 4.06 -11.54 -3.42
CA ASP A 227 2.71 -11.53 -2.83
C ASP A 227 2.75 -10.72 -1.52
N PHE A 228 2.07 -9.58 -1.48
CA PHE A 228 2.06 -8.67 -0.34
C PHE A 228 0.87 -8.91 0.57
N TYR A 229 1.07 -8.75 1.88
CA TYR A 229 0.02 -8.91 2.88
C TYR A 229 -0.79 -10.24 2.86
N PRO A 230 -0.20 -11.42 2.57
CA PRO A 230 -0.89 -12.72 2.44
C PRO A 230 -1.56 -13.22 3.73
N ALA A 231 -1.39 -12.50 4.84
CA ALA A 231 -2.07 -12.76 6.10
C ALA A 231 -3.49 -12.17 6.13
N LEU A 232 -3.86 -11.33 5.16
CA LEU A 232 -5.20 -10.83 4.98
C LEU A 232 -6.15 -11.95 4.51
N PRO A 233 -7.45 -11.87 4.82
CA PRO A 233 -8.43 -12.72 4.15
C PRO A 233 -8.45 -12.44 2.64
N ASP A 234 -8.46 -13.48 1.81
CA ASP A 234 -8.40 -13.38 0.33
C ASP A 234 -9.42 -12.38 -0.25
N ASP A 235 -10.63 -12.31 0.32
CA ASP A 235 -11.70 -11.42 -0.16
C ASP A 235 -11.45 -9.94 0.19
N VAL A 236 -10.70 -9.68 1.26
CA VAL A 236 -10.25 -8.35 1.67
C VAL A 236 -9.05 -7.92 0.84
N GLU A 237 -8.07 -8.82 0.70
CA GLU A 237 -6.86 -8.64 -0.10
C GLU A 237 -7.20 -8.29 -1.56
N GLU A 238 -8.00 -9.11 -2.25
CA GLU A 238 -8.37 -8.91 -3.68
C GLU A 238 -9.00 -7.52 -3.93
N VAL A 239 -9.78 -7.02 -2.97
CA VAL A 239 -10.42 -5.70 -3.07
C VAL A 239 -9.43 -4.57 -2.80
N LEU A 240 -8.58 -4.70 -1.80
CA LEU A 240 -7.64 -3.65 -1.40
C LEU A 240 -6.56 -3.47 -2.46
N GLU A 241 -5.99 -4.57 -2.94
CA GLU A 241 -4.79 -4.56 -3.76
C GLU A 241 -5.05 -4.10 -5.19
N SER A 242 -6.25 -4.38 -5.71
CA SER A 242 -6.70 -3.93 -7.04
C SER A 242 -7.14 -2.47 -7.08
N SER A 243 -7.32 -1.83 -5.92
CA SER A 243 -7.86 -0.48 -5.81
C SER A 243 -6.76 0.59 -5.74
N LEU A 244 -7.00 1.75 -6.37
CA LEU A 244 -6.22 2.96 -6.13
C LEU A 244 -7.17 4.09 -5.76
N ASP A 245 -7.51 4.15 -4.47
CA ASP A 245 -8.33 5.23 -3.91
C ASP A 245 -7.48 6.22 -3.10
N PHE A 246 -7.32 7.40 -3.65
CA PHE A 246 -6.59 8.48 -2.99
C PHE A 246 -7.41 9.22 -1.91
N SER A 247 -8.70 8.93 -1.74
CA SER A 247 -9.54 9.61 -0.74
C SER A 247 -9.00 9.43 0.68
N GLY A 248 -8.41 8.26 0.96
CA GLY A 248 -7.72 7.93 2.21
C GLY A 248 -6.23 8.29 2.23
N TRP A 249 -5.66 8.79 1.13
CA TRP A 249 -4.23 9.06 0.99
C TRP A 249 -4.00 10.51 0.56
N PRO A 250 -4.09 11.49 1.49
CA PRO A 250 -3.86 12.89 1.16
C PRO A 250 -2.41 13.12 0.71
N LEU A 251 -2.25 13.53 -0.55
CA LEU A 251 -0.96 13.74 -1.22
C LEU A 251 -0.82 15.20 -1.67
N PRO A 252 0.32 15.87 -1.39
CA PRO A 252 0.61 17.23 -1.85
C PRO A 252 0.48 17.37 -3.37
N GLY A 253 -0.01 18.54 -3.81
CA GLY A 253 -0.16 18.85 -5.24
C GLY A 253 -1.36 18.16 -5.92
N ARG A 254 -1.97 17.16 -5.28
CA ARG A 254 -3.27 16.64 -5.70
C ARG A 254 -4.34 17.57 -5.15
N ILE A 255 -4.79 18.53 -5.98
CA ILE A 255 -6.03 19.26 -5.70
C ILE A 255 -7.13 18.19 -5.69
N LEU A 256 -7.67 17.88 -4.50
CA LEU A 256 -8.98 17.27 -4.40
C LEU A 256 -9.88 18.16 -5.27
N GLN A 257 -10.37 17.65 -6.40
CA GLN A 257 -11.44 18.35 -7.09
C GLN A 257 -12.65 18.29 -6.16
N ASP A 258 -12.70 19.21 -5.20
CA ASP A 258 -13.93 19.57 -4.50
C ASP A 258 -14.92 20.02 -5.57
N GLU A 259 -15.96 19.20 -5.75
CA GLU A 259 -17.38 19.59 -5.84
C GLU A 259 -17.75 20.94 -6.49
N SER A 260 -17.06 21.37 -7.55
CA SER A 260 -17.50 22.50 -8.40
C SER A 260 -18.63 22.12 -9.36
N THR A 261 -19.24 20.94 -9.19
CA THR A 261 -20.38 20.46 -9.98
C THR A 261 -21.74 20.98 -9.53
N SER A 262 -21.83 21.78 -8.47
CA SER A 262 -23.12 22.33 -8.00
C SER A 262 -23.79 23.27 -9.02
N VAL A 263 -23.02 23.96 -9.87
CA VAL A 263 -23.58 24.84 -10.92
C VAL A 263 -23.95 24.06 -12.20
N GLN A 264 -23.36 22.87 -12.42
CA GLN A 264 -23.73 21.99 -13.54
C GLN A 264 -24.89 21.05 -13.19
N ALA A 265 -25.14 20.78 -11.91
CA ALA A 265 -26.26 19.98 -11.43
C ALA A 265 -27.62 20.66 -11.69
N GLU A 266 -27.73 21.98 -11.43
CA GLU A 266 -28.96 22.74 -11.69
C GLU A 266 -29.31 22.82 -13.19
N GLN A 267 -28.31 22.76 -14.09
CA GLN A 267 -28.57 22.73 -15.53
C GLN A 267 -28.92 21.33 -16.06
N ARG A 268 -28.49 20.25 -15.40
CA ARG A 268 -28.83 18.86 -15.78
C ARG A 268 -30.23 18.45 -15.35
N GLU A 269 -30.76 19.02 -14.27
CA GLU A 269 -32.13 18.77 -13.81
C GLU A 269 -33.18 19.18 -14.86
N SER A 270 -32.87 20.20 -15.68
CA SER A 270 -33.74 20.67 -16.77
C SER A 270 -33.80 19.74 -18.00
N ARG A 271 -32.92 18.72 -18.10
CA ARG A 271 -32.81 17.81 -19.26
C ARG A 271 -33.32 16.39 -19.01
N GLY A 272 -33.84 16.08 -17.83
CA GLY A 272 -34.44 14.76 -17.55
C GLY A 272 -33.44 13.59 -17.51
N GLU A 273 -32.18 13.85 -17.16
CA GLU A 273 -31.09 12.86 -17.13
C GLU A 273 -30.71 12.41 -15.70
N ILE A 274 -31.62 12.48 -14.73
CA ILE A 274 -31.43 11.80 -13.44
C ILE A 274 -32.25 10.52 -13.49
N CYS A 275 -31.58 9.37 -13.49
CA CYS A 275 -32.27 8.10 -13.29
C CYS A 275 -31.70 7.34 -12.11
N ASP A 276 -32.60 6.93 -11.24
CA ASP A 276 -32.23 6.22 -10.01
C ASP A 276 -31.86 4.77 -10.32
N ASN A 277 -32.41 4.20 -11.41
CA ASN A 277 -32.20 2.82 -11.80
C ASN A 277 -31.84 2.66 -13.28
N TRP A 278 -30.85 1.82 -13.55
CA TRP A 278 -30.32 1.47 -14.87
C TRP A 278 -30.59 0.00 -15.20
N LEU A 279 -31.29 -0.26 -16.31
CA LEU A 279 -31.58 -1.59 -16.80
C LEU A 279 -30.57 -1.99 -17.87
N THR A 280 -29.85 -3.08 -17.62
CA THR A 280 -29.03 -3.75 -18.63
C THR A 280 -29.94 -4.61 -19.51
N ILE A 281 -30.22 -4.17 -20.75
CA ILE A 281 -31.27 -4.77 -21.61
C ILE A 281 -30.97 -6.24 -21.93
N LYS A 282 -29.71 -6.59 -22.27
CA LYS A 282 -29.33 -7.97 -22.61
C LYS A 282 -29.48 -8.95 -21.44
N ALA A 283 -29.22 -8.49 -20.21
CA ALA A 283 -29.30 -9.33 -19.02
C ALA A 283 -30.68 -9.24 -18.32
N GLY A 284 -31.48 -8.24 -18.66
CA GLY A 284 -32.72 -7.90 -17.97
C GLY A 284 -32.53 -7.50 -16.51
N VAL A 285 -31.31 -7.10 -16.11
CA VAL A 285 -30.96 -6.80 -14.70
C VAL A 285 -30.99 -5.29 -14.47
N ARG A 286 -31.66 -4.89 -13.38
CA ARG A 286 -31.75 -3.52 -12.90
C ARG A 286 -30.72 -3.26 -11.81
N HIS A 287 -30.10 -2.08 -11.87
CA HIS A 287 -29.10 -1.62 -10.92
C HIS A 287 -29.49 -0.23 -10.43
N ASN A 288 -29.41 0.05 -9.13
CA ASN A 288 -29.48 1.42 -8.61
C ASN A 288 -28.14 2.17 -8.77
N SER A 289 -28.18 3.48 -8.58
CA SER A 289 -27.06 4.41 -8.83
C SER A 289 -25.77 4.12 -8.05
N THR A 290 -25.83 3.36 -6.96
CA THR A 290 -24.66 2.98 -6.15
C THR A 290 -24.00 1.68 -6.64
N CYS A 291 -24.59 0.99 -7.61
CA CYS A 291 -24.08 -0.27 -8.13
C CYS A 291 -22.90 -0.07 -9.09
N ARG A 292 -21.81 -0.84 -8.93
CA ARG A 292 -20.65 -0.79 -9.85
C ARG A 292 -20.97 -1.09 -11.32
N TYR A 293 -22.11 -1.72 -11.60
CA TYR A 293 -22.59 -2.04 -12.95
C TYR A 293 -23.58 -1.00 -13.53
N PHE A 294 -23.94 0.02 -12.75
CA PHE A 294 -24.82 1.11 -13.18
C PHE A 294 -24.18 1.88 -14.35
N GLY A 295 -24.89 2.03 -15.47
CA GLY A 295 -24.41 2.78 -16.63
C GLY A 295 -23.25 2.14 -17.42
N LYS A 296 -22.76 0.96 -17.03
CA LYS A 296 -21.55 0.34 -17.65
C LYS A 296 -21.83 -0.52 -18.88
N SER A 297 -23.08 -0.91 -19.13
CA SER A 297 -23.45 -1.70 -20.31
C SER A 297 -23.67 -0.83 -21.55
N GLN A 298 -23.05 -1.19 -22.67
CA GLN A 298 -23.31 -0.59 -24.00
C GLN A 298 -24.76 -0.74 -24.49
N SER A 299 -25.57 -1.57 -23.83
CA SER A 299 -26.97 -1.83 -24.18
C SER A 299 -27.89 -1.60 -22.97
N GLY A 300 -27.67 -0.53 -22.21
CA GLY A 300 -28.48 -0.17 -21.06
C GLY A 300 -29.35 1.06 -21.27
N ARG A 301 -30.37 1.23 -20.43
CA ARG A 301 -31.18 2.46 -20.35
C ARG A 301 -31.68 2.71 -18.93
N CYS A 302 -32.04 3.96 -18.65
CA CYS A 302 -32.78 4.31 -17.44
C CYS A 302 -34.15 3.61 -17.40
N CYS A 303 -34.59 3.23 -16.20
CA CYS A 303 -35.80 2.43 -15.98
C CYS A 303 -36.46 2.74 -14.63
N GLY A 304 -37.71 2.33 -14.48
CA GLY A 304 -38.43 2.41 -13.21
C GLY A 304 -38.03 1.34 -12.18
N PRO A 305 -38.42 1.51 -10.91
CA PRO A 305 -38.06 0.60 -9.79
C PRO A 305 -38.66 -0.80 -9.89
N ASP A 306 -39.58 -1.04 -10.84
CA ASP A 306 -40.23 -2.33 -11.05
C ASP A 306 -39.83 -2.99 -12.39
N GLU A 307 -38.96 -2.36 -13.18
CA GLU A 307 -38.52 -2.91 -14.46
C GLU A 307 -37.35 -3.89 -14.30
N GLY A 308 -37.43 -5.05 -14.96
CA GLY A 308 -36.39 -6.07 -14.92
C GLY A 308 -36.24 -6.77 -13.56
N ARG A 309 -35.24 -7.65 -13.46
CA ARG A 309 -34.87 -8.35 -12.22
C ARG A 309 -33.86 -7.53 -11.43
N PRO A 310 -34.03 -7.36 -10.11
CA PRO A 310 -33.08 -6.60 -9.30
C PRO A 310 -31.70 -7.27 -9.31
N CYS A 311 -30.65 -6.45 -9.30
CA CYS A 311 -29.29 -6.92 -9.14
C CYS A 311 -29.14 -7.56 -7.75
N ARG A 312 -28.56 -8.76 -7.69
CA ARG A 312 -28.34 -9.47 -6.42
C ARG A 312 -27.36 -8.78 -5.47
N ILE A 313 -26.59 -7.82 -5.99
CA ILE A 313 -25.58 -7.08 -5.23
C ILE A 313 -26.19 -5.80 -4.65
N CYS A 314 -26.81 -4.97 -5.50
CA CYS A 314 -27.33 -3.68 -5.03
C CYS A 314 -28.82 -3.68 -4.67
N GLY A 315 -29.56 -4.77 -4.92
CA GLY A 315 -31.01 -4.82 -4.70
C GLY A 315 -31.85 -4.26 -5.85
N GLY A 316 -31.18 -3.71 -6.88
CA GLY A 316 -31.81 -3.10 -8.03
C GLY A 316 -32.36 -1.71 -7.77
#